data_AF-A0A1C5E9D5-F1
#
_entry.id   AF-A0A1C5E9D5-F1
#
_cell.length_a   1.000
_cell.length_b   1.000
_cell.length_c   1.000
_cell.angle_alpha   90.00
_cell.angle_beta   90.00
_cell.angle_gamma   90.00
#
_symmetry.space_group_name_H-M   'P 1'
#
loop_
_entity.id
_entity.type
_entity.pdbx_description
1 polymer ?
#
loop_
_entity_poly.entity_id
_entity_poly.type
_entity_poly.pdbx_seq_one_letter_code
_entity_poly.pdbx_strand_id
1 'polypeptide(L)'
;MNVQKHTRRRFLTSSAATTLGAAAVGTAAGTQLPHKGTTSAAPSPTHHTTSSIPFFGAHQPGIADPTPTNAVFLAFDLKDSTVKSDLADVMRAWTGLAAALMRGDTSADTSLVSTGSTPGKFTMTVGLGGAALDQLGIKRPPALVDLPLFPGDELEVAASHGAVFVQLCSDDAIYLGGAVRAVRAAAKRVLRPRWQMNGFRGAAASTASSNGRNLMGQIDGTNNIAVSRASTGGPVWVDAVSPAWMTGGSYVVVRRFRILLSKWESAGSSTRDHAVGRHIPSGAPLGAHKESDPVDLNAKDPSGALIIPDDAHIRLAAPRRGAGEEMLRRSYSYSIGQESGAAGDEDAGLIFVSYQADPTTSFIPVQQRLAKSDALAHFTLATSSALFAILPGVVGRHDWYGRSLLS
;
A
#
# COMPACT_ATOMS: atom_id res chain seq x y z
N MET A 1 21.13 33.76 42.44
CA MET A 1 19.80 34.29 42.06
C MET A 1 18.81 33.14 42.09
N ASN A 2 17.75 33.30 42.89
CA ASN A 2 16.84 32.24 43.32
C ASN A 2 15.92 31.72 42.21
N VAL A 3 15.64 30.43 42.30
CA VAL A 3 14.64 29.66 41.55
C VAL A 3 13.22 30.04 41.98
N GLN A 4 12.27 30.16 41.05
CA GLN A 4 10.90 29.69 41.30
C GLN A 4 10.09 29.37 40.04
N LYS A 5 9.53 28.16 40.03
CA LYS A 5 8.49 27.66 39.12
C LYS A 5 7.13 28.21 39.56
N HIS A 6 6.26 28.58 38.62
CA HIS A 6 4.82 28.67 38.88
C HIS A 6 3.99 27.95 37.82
N THR A 7 3.33 26.89 38.26
CA THR A 7 2.12 26.33 37.66
C THR A 7 0.94 26.80 38.52
N ARG A 8 -0.18 27.26 37.95
CA ARG A 8 -1.54 27.14 38.54
C ARG A 8 -2.67 27.58 37.59
N ARG A 9 -3.56 26.60 37.35
CA ARG A 9 -5.03 26.59 37.41
C ARG A 9 -5.86 27.65 36.64
N ARG A 10 -6.55 27.12 35.62
CA ARG A 10 -8.00 27.17 35.35
C ARG A 10 -8.79 28.27 36.08
N PHE A 11 -9.28 29.21 35.29
CA PHE A 11 -10.43 30.07 35.56
C PHE A 11 -11.46 29.83 34.47
N LEU A 12 -12.72 29.58 34.85
CA LEU A 12 -13.92 30.27 34.34
C LEU A 12 -15.16 29.59 34.94
N THR A 13 -15.77 30.31 35.87
CA THR A 13 -17.07 30.08 36.48
C THR A 13 -18.10 31.05 35.90
N SER A 14 -19.38 30.69 36.05
CA SER A 14 -20.60 31.51 36.05
C SER A 14 -21.04 32.12 34.70
N SER A 15 -22.33 32.12 34.32
CA SER A 15 -23.47 32.52 35.15
C SER A 15 -24.80 31.98 34.61
N ALA A 16 -25.75 31.71 35.51
CA ALA A 16 -27.16 31.45 35.25
C ALA A 16 -28.01 32.71 35.53
N ALA A 17 -29.24 32.70 34.99
CA ALA A 17 -30.50 33.14 35.62
C ALA A 17 -31.35 34.21 34.89
N THR A 18 -32.54 33.73 34.45
CA THR A 18 -33.92 34.24 34.70
C THR A 18 -34.45 35.53 34.08
N THR A 19 -35.65 35.44 33.50
CA THR A 19 -36.81 36.32 33.82
C THR A 19 -38.15 35.65 33.44
N LEU A 20 -39.19 35.95 34.24
CA LEU A 20 -40.54 35.37 34.32
C LEU A 20 -41.60 36.14 33.51
N GLY A 21 -42.76 35.50 33.24
CA GLY A 21 -44.03 36.16 32.88
C GLY A 21 -45.27 35.25 33.04
N ALA A 22 -46.18 35.64 33.94
CA ALA A 22 -47.45 35.02 34.42
C ALA A 22 -48.64 35.15 33.43
N ALA A 23 -49.88 34.63 33.58
CA ALA A 23 -50.59 33.55 34.29
C ALA A 23 -52.06 33.58 33.76
N ALA A 24 -52.74 32.44 33.58
CA ALA A 24 -54.22 32.36 33.60
C ALA A 24 -54.73 30.92 33.84
N VAL A 25 -55.78 30.83 34.65
CA VAL A 25 -56.38 29.70 35.37
C VAL A 25 -57.09 28.66 34.47
N GLY A 26 -57.03 27.36 34.83
CA GLY A 26 -57.94 26.35 34.26
C GLY A 26 -57.66 24.92 34.72
N THR A 27 -58.45 24.43 35.66
CA THR A 27 -58.45 23.07 36.23
C THR A 27 -58.86 21.99 35.23
N ALA A 28 -58.15 20.85 35.16
CA ALA A 28 -58.71 19.48 35.17
C ALA A 28 -57.70 18.40 34.74
N ALA A 29 -57.68 17.30 35.52
CA ALA A 29 -57.33 15.93 35.16
C ALA A 29 -55.96 15.64 34.51
N GLY A 30 -55.07 15.03 35.31
CA GLY A 30 -53.80 14.48 34.87
C GLY A 30 -53.96 13.45 33.76
N THR A 31 -53.32 13.72 32.62
CA THR A 31 -53.09 12.76 31.55
C THR A 31 -51.64 12.28 31.65
N GLN A 32 -51.46 11.07 32.15
CA GLN A 32 -50.19 10.35 32.01
C GLN A 32 -49.99 10.05 30.52
N LEU A 33 -48.98 10.67 29.92
CA LEU A 33 -48.54 10.35 28.57
C LEU A 33 -48.03 8.89 28.55
N PRO A 34 -48.52 8.04 27.63
CA PRO A 34 -48.05 6.66 27.53
C PRO A 34 -46.64 6.63 26.93
N HIS A 35 -45.71 6.05 27.69
CA HIS A 35 -44.37 5.70 27.25
C HIS A 35 -44.48 4.55 26.24
N LYS A 36 -44.66 4.87 24.96
CA LYS A 36 -44.71 3.88 23.89
C LYS A 36 -43.28 3.61 23.40
N GLY A 37 -42.66 2.62 24.04
CA GLY A 37 -41.49 1.95 23.52
C GLY A 37 -41.84 1.21 22.23
N THR A 38 -41.10 1.52 21.18
CA THR A 38 -40.69 0.62 20.09
C THR A 38 -39.71 1.41 19.24
N THR A 39 -38.48 1.59 19.74
CA THR A 39 -37.33 1.74 18.84
C THR A 39 -37.15 0.39 18.18
N SER A 40 -37.66 0.28 16.95
CA SER A 40 -37.24 -0.76 16.02
C SER A 40 -35.73 -0.61 15.87
N ALA A 41 -34.97 -1.39 16.62
CA ALA A 41 -33.55 -1.55 16.38
C ALA A 41 -33.44 -2.07 14.95
N ALA A 42 -33.02 -1.18 14.03
CA ALA A 42 -32.50 -1.62 12.76
C ALA A 42 -31.47 -2.71 13.06
N PRO A 43 -31.47 -3.85 12.35
CA PRO A 43 -30.45 -4.85 12.57
C PRO A 43 -29.11 -4.14 12.42
N SER A 44 -28.33 -4.08 13.52
CA SER A 44 -26.91 -3.77 13.43
C SER A 44 -26.37 -4.62 12.28
N PRO A 45 -25.56 -4.07 11.37
CA PRO A 45 -24.94 -4.89 10.34
C PRO A 45 -23.91 -5.80 11.01
N THR A 46 -24.37 -6.86 11.68
CA THR A 46 -23.57 -8.01 12.07
C THR A 46 -23.38 -8.88 10.85
N HIS A 47 -22.77 -8.31 9.82
CA HIS A 47 -22.25 -9.04 8.68
C HIS A 47 -20.89 -8.45 8.31
N HIS A 48 -19.93 -8.60 9.22
CA HIS A 48 -18.54 -8.73 8.80
C HIS A 48 -18.26 -10.23 8.81
N THR A 49 -18.74 -10.93 7.77
CA THR A 49 -18.14 -12.21 7.40
C THR A 49 -16.65 -11.94 7.29
N THR A 50 -15.88 -12.44 8.26
CA THR A 50 -14.45 -12.27 8.37
C THR A 50 -13.87 -12.91 7.12
N SER A 51 -13.64 -12.11 6.07
CA SER A 51 -13.01 -12.59 4.84
C SER A 51 -11.55 -12.88 5.17
N SER A 52 -11.30 -14.02 5.80
CA SER A 52 -9.95 -14.48 6.12
C SER A 52 -9.27 -14.85 4.82
N ILE A 53 -8.13 -14.21 4.54
CA ILE A 53 -7.28 -14.60 3.42
C ILE A 53 -6.53 -15.88 3.79
N PRO A 54 -6.53 -16.94 2.95
CA PRO A 54 -5.76 -18.14 3.24
C PRO A 54 -4.26 -17.84 3.36
N PHE A 55 -3.62 -18.31 4.43
CA PHE A 55 -2.17 -18.20 4.58
C PHE A 55 -1.43 -19.15 3.63
N PHE A 56 -1.78 -20.44 3.67
CA PHE A 56 -1.11 -21.47 2.90
C PHE A 56 -1.46 -21.40 1.40
N GLY A 57 -0.49 -21.75 0.55
CA GLY A 57 -0.64 -21.80 -0.90
C GLY A 57 0.73 -21.75 -1.61
N ALA A 58 0.74 -22.00 -2.92
CA ALA A 58 1.96 -21.95 -3.74
C ALA A 58 2.56 -20.52 -3.81
N HIS A 59 1.70 -19.52 -3.75
CA HIS A 59 2.06 -18.10 -3.75
C HIS A 59 1.74 -17.47 -2.41
N GLN A 60 2.54 -16.49 -1.98
CA GLN A 60 2.28 -15.76 -0.74
C GLN A 60 0.97 -14.94 -0.81
N PRO A 61 0.29 -14.73 0.33
CA PRO A 61 -0.83 -13.80 0.42
C PRO A 61 -0.37 -12.34 0.27
N GLY A 62 -1.30 -11.44 -0.03
CA GLY A 62 -1.07 -9.99 -0.12
C GLY A 62 -0.65 -9.49 -1.51
N ILE A 63 -0.68 -10.36 -2.52
CA ILE A 63 -0.30 -10.04 -3.90
C ILE A 63 -1.55 -10.00 -4.79
N ALA A 64 -2.12 -11.17 -5.08
CA ALA A 64 -3.34 -11.30 -5.89
C ALA A 64 -4.63 -11.28 -5.05
N ASP A 65 -4.52 -11.20 -3.72
CA ASP A 65 -5.67 -11.10 -2.83
C ASP A 65 -6.27 -9.68 -2.82
N PRO A 66 -7.58 -9.53 -2.50
CA PRO A 66 -8.23 -8.23 -2.40
C PRO A 66 -7.44 -7.24 -1.55
N THR A 67 -7.30 -6.01 -2.04
CA THR A 67 -6.44 -4.98 -1.46
C THR A 67 -7.10 -4.27 -0.27
N PRO A 68 -6.63 -4.49 0.98
CA PRO A 68 -7.21 -3.84 2.16
C PRO A 68 -6.95 -2.33 2.17
N THR A 69 -7.64 -1.59 3.05
CA THR A 69 -7.51 -0.12 3.13
C THR A 69 -6.15 0.35 3.59
N ASN A 70 -5.45 -0.40 4.44
CA ASN A 70 -4.15 0.01 4.98
C ASN A 70 -3.04 -0.98 4.60
N ALA A 71 -1.84 -0.44 4.43
CA ALA A 71 -0.62 -1.23 4.31
C ALA A 71 0.54 -0.58 5.07
N VAL A 72 1.45 -1.41 5.56
CA VAL A 72 2.76 -1.00 6.07
C VAL A 72 3.82 -1.80 5.34
N PHE A 73 4.75 -1.09 4.72
CA PHE A 73 5.90 -1.66 4.04
C PHE A 73 7.13 -1.44 4.91
N LEU A 74 7.87 -2.50 5.17
CA LEU A 74 9.06 -2.50 6.01
C LEU A 74 10.22 -3.03 5.19
N ALA A 75 11.37 -2.39 5.31
CA ALA A 75 12.63 -3.02 4.97
C ALA A 75 13.55 -3.09 6.18
N PHE A 76 14.42 -4.09 6.14
CA PHE A 76 15.43 -4.33 7.15
C PHE A 76 16.78 -4.56 6.49
N ASP A 77 17.85 -4.18 7.18
CA ASP A 77 19.21 -4.66 6.91
C ASP A 77 19.48 -5.90 7.76
N LEU A 78 20.34 -6.80 7.27
CA LEU A 78 20.95 -7.83 8.10
C LEU A 78 22.02 -7.18 9.00
N LYS A 79 22.22 -7.70 10.20
CA LYS A 79 23.38 -7.32 11.02
C LYS A 79 24.64 -8.01 10.51
N ASP A 80 25.81 -7.40 10.70
CA ASP A 80 27.07 -7.83 10.09
C ASP A 80 27.42 -9.32 10.32
N SER A 81 27.18 -9.86 11.51
CA SER A 81 27.48 -11.26 11.85
C SER A 81 26.38 -12.27 11.50
N THR A 82 25.37 -11.85 10.72
CA THR A 82 24.22 -12.71 10.40
C THR A 82 24.64 -13.83 9.45
N VAL A 83 24.34 -15.07 9.83
CA VAL A 83 24.51 -16.23 8.95
C VAL A 83 23.16 -16.75 8.43
N LYS A 84 23.22 -17.67 7.46
CA LYS A 84 22.04 -18.25 6.80
C LYS A 84 21.02 -18.84 7.80
N SER A 85 21.50 -19.52 8.84
CA SER A 85 20.65 -20.12 9.88
C SER A 85 19.91 -19.09 10.73
N ASP A 86 20.53 -17.94 11.01
CA ASP A 86 19.89 -16.86 11.77
C ASP A 86 18.68 -16.30 11.02
N LEU A 87 18.83 -16.08 9.71
CA LEU A 87 17.73 -15.63 8.87
C LEU A 87 16.65 -16.72 8.73
N ALA A 88 17.04 -18.00 8.63
CA ALA A 88 16.10 -19.12 8.62
C ALA A 88 15.23 -19.13 9.89
N ASP A 89 15.80 -18.86 11.07
CA ASP A 89 15.06 -18.80 12.33
C ASP A 89 14.07 -17.63 12.36
N VAL A 90 14.45 -16.46 11.82
CA VAL A 90 13.51 -15.34 11.64
C VAL A 90 12.37 -15.74 10.72
N MET A 91 12.65 -16.40 9.59
CA MET A 91 11.61 -16.82 8.65
C MET A 91 10.65 -17.84 9.25
N ARG A 92 11.12 -18.76 10.09
CA ARG A 92 10.25 -19.69 10.85
C ARG A 92 9.38 -18.94 11.85
N ALA A 93 9.96 -18.02 12.62
CA ALA A 93 9.21 -17.21 13.58
C ALA A 93 8.12 -16.37 12.89
N TRP A 94 8.47 -15.72 11.77
CA TRP A 94 7.53 -14.95 10.96
C TRP A 94 6.48 -15.81 10.26
N THR A 95 6.80 -17.04 9.87
CA THR A 95 5.81 -18.01 9.35
C THR A 95 4.74 -18.30 10.40
N GLY A 96 5.15 -18.61 11.63
CA GLY A 96 4.22 -18.84 12.74
C GLY A 96 3.38 -17.60 13.07
N LEU A 97 4.02 -16.43 13.13
CA LEU A 97 3.37 -15.15 13.38
C LEU A 97 2.33 -14.81 12.30
N ALA A 98 2.70 -14.94 11.02
CA ALA A 98 1.81 -14.68 9.89
C ALA A 98 0.59 -15.62 9.93
N ALA A 99 0.83 -16.91 10.14
CA ALA A 99 -0.25 -17.90 10.21
C ALA A 99 -1.23 -17.62 11.36
N ALA A 100 -0.74 -17.19 12.53
CA ALA A 100 -1.57 -16.83 13.68
C ALA A 100 -2.38 -15.56 13.42
N LEU A 101 -1.71 -14.47 13.03
CA LEU A 101 -2.35 -13.17 12.81
C LEU A 101 -3.36 -13.21 11.64
N MET A 102 -3.09 -13.94 10.58
CA MET A 102 -4.05 -14.07 9.47
C MET A 102 -5.35 -14.78 9.87
N ARG A 103 -5.34 -15.58 10.95
CA ARG A 103 -6.54 -16.18 11.53
C ARG A 103 -7.13 -15.36 12.69
N GLY A 104 -6.56 -14.19 12.99
CA GLY A 104 -7.00 -13.33 14.08
C GLY A 104 -6.59 -13.77 15.48
N ASP A 105 -5.57 -14.62 15.59
CA ASP A 105 -4.96 -14.92 16.88
C ASP A 105 -4.01 -13.78 17.28
N THR A 106 -4.55 -12.83 18.04
CA THR A 106 -3.80 -11.66 18.54
C THR A 106 -2.85 -12.00 19.67
N SER A 107 -2.87 -13.23 20.21
CA SER A 107 -1.89 -13.65 21.25
C SER A 107 -0.46 -13.67 20.72
N ALA A 108 -0.29 -13.78 19.39
CA ALA A 108 0.99 -13.70 18.72
C ALA A 108 1.60 -12.28 18.73
N ASP A 109 0.79 -11.25 18.99
CA ASP A 109 1.25 -9.89 19.26
C ASP A 109 1.43 -9.66 20.77
N THR A 110 2.65 -9.84 21.25
CA THR A 110 2.99 -9.67 22.67
C THR A 110 2.92 -8.21 23.14
N SER A 111 2.71 -7.23 22.25
CA SER A 111 2.54 -5.82 22.62
C SER A 111 1.10 -5.48 23.05
N LEU A 112 0.16 -6.41 22.85
CA LEU A 112 -1.27 -6.29 23.13
C LEU A 112 -1.99 -5.22 22.29
N VAL A 113 -1.31 -4.55 21.35
CA VAL A 113 -1.91 -3.47 20.54
C VAL A 113 -3.07 -3.98 19.69
N SER A 114 -2.96 -5.20 19.14
CA SER A 114 -4.04 -5.81 18.35
C SER A 114 -5.19 -6.39 19.19
N THR A 115 -5.12 -6.36 20.52
CA THR A 115 -6.16 -6.95 21.39
C THR A 115 -7.53 -6.30 21.14
N GLY A 116 -8.54 -7.12 20.84
CA GLY A 116 -9.91 -6.65 20.57
C GLY A 116 -10.13 -6.05 19.18
N SER A 117 -9.10 -6.00 18.34
CA SER A 117 -9.21 -5.62 16.92
C SER A 117 -9.49 -6.83 16.03
N THR A 118 -9.85 -6.61 14.76
CA THR A 118 -10.12 -7.70 13.82
C THR A 118 -9.06 -7.77 12.71
N PRO A 119 -8.78 -8.95 12.12
CA PRO A 119 -7.74 -9.07 11.09
C PRO A 119 -7.97 -8.16 9.88
N GLY A 120 -9.23 -7.91 9.49
CA GLY A 120 -9.54 -7.06 8.34
C GLY A 120 -8.81 -7.48 7.06
N LYS A 121 -8.95 -8.74 6.61
CA LYS A 121 -8.18 -9.29 5.48
C LYS A 121 -6.66 -9.18 5.69
N PHE A 122 -6.18 -9.40 6.92
CA PHE A 122 -4.75 -9.31 7.23
C PHE A 122 -3.93 -10.22 6.31
N THR A 123 -2.83 -9.71 5.77
CA THR A 123 -1.84 -10.48 5.02
C THR A 123 -0.44 -10.04 5.38
N MET A 124 0.50 -11.00 5.40
CA MET A 124 1.93 -10.74 5.52
C MET A 124 2.66 -11.34 4.32
N THR A 125 3.44 -10.53 3.60
CA THR A 125 4.25 -10.94 2.45
C THR A 125 5.71 -10.65 2.73
N VAL A 126 6.61 -11.59 2.45
CA VAL A 126 8.04 -11.49 2.77
C VAL A 126 8.90 -11.69 1.52
N GLY A 127 9.93 -10.85 1.37
CA GLY A 127 10.91 -10.97 0.28
C GLY A 127 12.34 -10.66 0.73
N LEU A 128 13.30 -10.98 -0.13
CA LEU A 128 14.72 -10.75 0.08
C LEU A 128 15.27 -9.83 -1.01
N GLY A 129 16.07 -8.85 -0.60
CA GLY A 129 16.78 -7.96 -1.51
C GLY A 129 18.13 -8.55 -1.90
N GLY A 130 18.75 -8.00 -2.94
CA GLY A 130 20.07 -8.42 -3.39
C GLY A 130 21.13 -8.38 -2.27
N ALA A 131 21.05 -7.36 -1.40
CA ALA A 131 21.96 -7.21 -0.26
C ALA A 131 21.92 -8.40 0.72
N ALA A 132 20.76 -9.02 0.96
CA ALA A 132 20.70 -10.21 1.81
C ALA A 132 21.40 -11.40 1.18
N LEU A 133 21.19 -11.61 -0.13
CA LEU A 133 21.80 -12.73 -0.83
C LEU A 133 23.32 -12.56 -0.90
N ASP A 134 23.80 -11.36 -1.21
CA ASP A 134 25.23 -11.07 -1.25
C ASP A 134 25.91 -11.30 0.10
N GLN A 135 25.35 -10.75 1.17
CA GLN A 135 25.92 -10.90 2.52
C GLN A 135 25.95 -12.37 2.97
N LEU A 136 24.98 -13.18 2.53
CA LEU A 136 24.91 -14.61 2.83
C LEU A 136 25.69 -15.49 1.84
N GLY A 137 26.37 -14.90 0.84
CA GLY A 137 27.10 -15.64 -0.19
C GLY A 137 26.21 -16.47 -1.12
N ILE A 138 24.94 -16.10 -1.26
CA ILE A 138 23.95 -16.77 -2.10
C ILE A 138 23.90 -16.08 -3.46
N LYS A 139 23.99 -16.86 -4.55
CA LYS A 139 23.86 -16.31 -5.91
C LYS A 139 22.48 -15.69 -6.12
N ARG A 140 22.45 -14.42 -6.53
CA ARG A 140 21.22 -13.71 -6.90
C ARG A 140 20.54 -14.37 -8.12
N PRO A 141 19.20 -14.44 -8.17
CA PRO A 141 18.48 -14.66 -9.42
C PRO A 141 18.82 -13.58 -10.46
N PRO A 142 18.91 -13.89 -11.76
CA PRO A 142 19.22 -12.89 -12.79
C PRO A 142 18.29 -11.66 -12.79
N ALA A 143 17.01 -11.87 -12.51
CA ALA A 143 15.99 -10.83 -12.40
C ALA A 143 16.10 -9.95 -11.15
N LEU A 144 16.88 -10.35 -10.12
CA LEU A 144 17.15 -9.54 -8.93
C LEU A 144 18.36 -8.61 -9.16
N VAL A 145 18.21 -7.72 -10.12
CA VAL A 145 19.21 -6.70 -10.46
C VAL A 145 19.25 -5.59 -9.42
N ASP A 146 20.32 -4.80 -9.43
CA ASP A 146 20.24 -3.47 -8.82
C ASP A 146 19.43 -2.58 -9.76
N LEU A 147 18.37 -1.95 -9.25
CA LEU A 147 17.55 -1.05 -10.07
C LEU A 147 18.44 0.10 -10.58
N PRO A 148 18.34 0.45 -11.87
CA PRO A 148 19.06 1.62 -12.38
C PRO A 148 18.50 2.90 -11.74
N LEU A 149 19.33 3.94 -11.71
CA LEU A 149 18.82 5.30 -11.48
C LEU A 149 18.07 5.75 -12.74
N PHE A 150 16.90 6.34 -12.53
CA PHE A 150 16.11 6.91 -13.62
C PHE A 150 16.30 8.43 -13.65
N PRO A 151 16.23 9.08 -14.83
CA PRO A 151 16.22 10.54 -14.90
C PRO A 151 15.15 11.15 -13.98
N GLY A 152 15.53 12.16 -13.19
CA GLY A 152 14.65 12.84 -12.22
C GLY A 152 14.55 12.16 -10.85
N ASP A 153 15.27 11.06 -10.62
CA ASP A 153 15.35 10.43 -9.30
C ASP A 153 16.07 11.33 -8.27
N GLU A 154 15.40 11.57 -7.13
CA GLU A 154 15.98 12.22 -5.94
C GLU A 154 15.91 11.25 -4.75
N LEU A 155 16.51 10.07 -4.92
CA LEU A 155 16.37 8.97 -3.97
C LEU A 155 17.13 9.23 -2.67
N GLU A 156 16.42 9.07 -1.56
CA GLU A 156 17.04 8.97 -0.24
C GLU A 156 17.57 7.55 -0.03
N VAL A 157 18.88 7.41 0.13
CA VAL A 157 19.54 6.11 0.34
C VAL A 157 18.98 5.38 1.56
N ALA A 158 18.74 6.11 2.67
CA ALA A 158 18.21 5.54 3.91
C ALA A 158 16.78 4.99 3.76
N ALA A 159 15.98 5.60 2.88
CA ALA A 159 14.61 5.17 2.58
C ALA A 159 14.52 4.18 1.41
N SER A 160 15.65 3.82 0.77
CA SER A 160 15.73 2.97 -0.42
C SER A 160 16.39 1.63 -0.13
N HIS A 161 16.25 0.65 -1.02
CA HIS A 161 16.85 -0.70 -0.92
C HIS A 161 16.43 -1.45 0.35
N GLY A 162 17.24 -2.42 0.79
CA GLY A 162 17.02 -3.24 1.97
C GLY A 162 17.41 -4.70 1.74
N ALA A 163 17.77 -5.40 2.80
CA ALA A 163 18.10 -6.82 2.75
C ALA A 163 16.85 -7.71 2.83
N VAL A 164 15.87 -7.34 3.66
CA VAL A 164 14.62 -8.10 3.85
C VAL A 164 13.43 -7.15 3.73
N PHE A 165 12.40 -7.55 3.00
CA PHE A 165 11.15 -6.83 2.82
C PHE A 165 10.01 -7.55 3.53
N VAL A 166 9.14 -6.76 4.17
CA VAL A 166 7.86 -7.23 4.71
C VAL A 166 6.77 -6.24 4.32
N GLN A 167 5.73 -6.74 3.66
CA GLN A 167 4.46 -6.04 3.47
C GLN A 167 3.44 -6.60 4.45
N LEU A 168 2.77 -5.71 5.17
CA LEU A 168 1.64 -6.02 6.03
C LEU A 168 0.44 -5.24 5.52
N CYS A 169 -0.72 -5.87 5.34
CA CYS A 169 -1.96 -5.18 4.95
C CYS A 169 -3.09 -5.53 5.90
N SER A 170 -4.01 -4.61 6.15
CA SER A 170 -5.26 -4.85 6.89
C SER A 170 -6.26 -3.72 6.66
N ASP A 171 -7.55 -4.03 6.75
CA ASP A 171 -8.63 -3.04 6.83
C ASP A 171 -8.64 -2.34 8.20
N ASP A 172 -7.99 -2.90 9.22
CA ASP A 172 -7.89 -2.37 10.59
C ASP A 172 -6.46 -1.86 10.89
N ALA A 173 -6.31 -0.54 11.05
CA ALA A 173 -5.03 0.11 11.29
C ALA A 173 -4.43 -0.22 12.68
N ILE A 174 -5.25 -0.53 13.69
CA ILE A 174 -4.78 -0.91 15.02
C ILE A 174 -4.24 -2.34 14.99
N TYR A 175 -4.96 -3.25 14.31
CA TYR A 175 -4.48 -4.61 14.05
C TYR A 175 -3.12 -4.58 13.36
N LEU A 176 -3.00 -3.74 12.32
CA LEU A 176 -1.76 -3.54 11.57
C LEU A 176 -0.63 -2.98 12.44
N GLY A 177 -0.93 -2.04 13.33
CA GLY A 177 0.03 -1.47 14.29
C GLY A 177 0.62 -2.51 15.26
N GLY A 178 -0.21 -3.44 15.73
CA GLY A 178 0.23 -4.59 16.53
C GLY A 178 1.12 -5.56 15.74
N ALA A 179 0.70 -5.89 14.51
CA ALA A 179 1.47 -6.76 13.62
C ALA A 179 2.88 -6.23 13.32
N VAL A 180 3.02 -4.91 13.07
CA VAL A 180 4.33 -4.26 12.87
C VAL A 180 5.25 -4.47 14.07
N ARG A 181 4.72 -4.34 15.30
CA ARG A 181 5.49 -4.55 16.54
C ARG A 181 5.92 -6.00 16.69
N ALA A 182 5.02 -6.94 16.44
CA ALA A 182 5.30 -8.37 16.52
C ALA A 182 6.39 -8.81 15.51
N VAL A 183 6.28 -8.36 14.25
CA VAL A 183 7.26 -8.62 13.19
C VAL A 183 8.65 -8.11 13.58
N ARG A 184 8.74 -6.87 14.06
CA ARG A 184 10.01 -6.27 14.52
C ARG A 184 10.58 -7.01 15.72
N ALA A 185 9.75 -7.35 16.70
CA ALA A 185 10.19 -8.04 17.91
C ALA A 185 10.78 -9.42 17.60
N ALA A 186 10.15 -10.18 16.70
CA ALA A 186 10.60 -11.50 16.28
C ALA A 186 11.96 -11.47 15.53
N ALA A 187 12.27 -10.38 14.84
CA ALA A 187 13.48 -10.27 14.03
C ALA A 187 14.63 -9.49 14.67
N LYS A 188 14.41 -8.80 15.79
CA LYS A 188 15.33 -7.80 16.38
C LYS A 188 16.77 -8.29 16.65
N ARG A 189 16.98 -9.61 16.81
CA ARG A 189 18.31 -10.17 17.04
C ARG A 189 19.14 -10.19 15.76
N VAL A 190 18.51 -10.37 14.60
CA VAL A 190 19.15 -10.62 13.30
C VAL A 190 19.02 -9.42 12.36
N LEU A 191 17.88 -8.71 12.43
CA LEU A 191 17.53 -7.63 11.51
C LEU A 191 17.52 -6.27 12.20
N ARG A 192 17.96 -5.23 11.48
CA ARG A 192 17.83 -3.81 11.86
C ARG A 192 16.79 -3.14 10.95
N PRO A 193 15.77 -2.45 11.48
CA PRO A 193 14.86 -1.68 10.65
C PRO A 193 15.63 -0.67 9.80
N ARG A 194 15.32 -0.62 8.51
CA ARG A 194 15.91 0.32 7.55
C ARG A 194 14.97 1.48 7.27
N TRP A 195 13.77 1.15 6.80
CA TRP A 195 12.71 2.11 6.57
C TRP A 195 11.33 1.48 6.80
N GLN A 196 10.33 2.35 7.00
CA GLN A 196 8.93 1.99 7.11
C GLN A 196 8.11 3.02 6.33
N MET A 197 7.18 2.55 5.50
CA MET A 197 6.21 3.39 4.83
C MET A 197 4.80 2.93 5.18
N ASN A 198 3.97 3.87 5.62
CA ASN A 198 2.57 3.61 5.96
C ASN A 198 1.70 4.14 4.83
N GLY A 199 0.83 3.30 4.29
CA GLY A 199 -0.04 3.62 3.18
C GLY A 199 -1.51 3.38 3.48
N PHE A 200 -2.36 4.12 2.79
CA PHE A 200 -3.81 4.01 2.87
C PHE A 200 -4.47 4.06 1.49
N ARG A 201 -5.72 3.59 1.42
CA ARG A 201 -6.63 3.66 0.27
C ARG A 201 -8.01 4.10 0.76
N GLY A 202 -8.82 4.67 -0.14
CA GLY A 202 -10.21 4.98 0.17
C GLY A 202 -11.03 3.72 0.50
N ALA A 203 -11.88 3.77 1.53
CA ALA A 203 -12.68 2.63 1.99
C ALA A 203 -13.64 2.06 0.92
N ALA A 204 -14.09 2.89 -0.03
CA ALA A 204 -14.87 2.42 -1.18
C ALA A 204 -14.08 1.44 -2.06
N ALA A 205 -12.77 1.63 -2.19
CA ALA A 205 -11.88 0.78 -2.99
C ALA A 205 -11.52 -0.56 -2.32
N SER A 206 -11.92 -0.77 -1.05
CA SER A 206 -11.74 -2.03 -0.33
C SER A 206 -13.04 -2.84 -0.19
N THR A 207 -14.19 -2.23 -0.49
CA THR A 207 -15.54 -2.79 -0.27
C THR A 207 -16.38 -2.88 -1.53
N ALA A 208 -16.13 -2.04 -2.53
CA ALA A 208 -16.78 -2.08 -3.84
C ALA A 208 -15.83 -2.63 -4.91
N SER A 209 -16.39 -3.15 -6.01
CA SER A 209 -15.66 -3.55 -7.21
C SER A 209 -15.15 -2.36 -8.04
N SER A 210 -15.14 -1.15 -7.47
CA SER A 210 -14.71 0.08 -8.13
C SER A 210 -13.27 0.41 -7.78
N ASN A 211 -12.54 1.00 -8.72
CA ASN A 211 -11.19 1.51 -8.49
C ASN A 211 -11.19 2.65 -7.47
N GLY A 212 -10.06 2.77 -6.75
CA GLY A 212 -9.86 3.84 -5.78
C GLY A 212 -9.39 5.12 -6.43
N ARG A 213 -9.30 6.20 -5.63
CA ARG A 213 -8.59 7.42 -6.01
C ARG A 213 -7.26 7.55 -5.28
N ASN A 214 -6.29 8.20 -5.92
CA ASN A 214 -5.04 8.64 -5.30
C ASN A 214 -5.13 10.12 -4.87
N LEU A 215 -4.05 10.66 -4.30
CA LEU A 215 -4.01 12.05 -3.79
C LEU A 215 -3.88 13.11 -4.90
N MET A 216 -3.65 12.72 -6.16
CA MET A 216 -3.86 13.62 -7.31
C MET A 216 -5.34 13.71 -7.72
N GLY A 217 -6.22 12.95 -7.07
CA GLY A 217 -7.64 12.84 -7.39
C GLY A 217 -7.96 11.91 -8.55
N GLN A 218 -6.96 11.23 -9.12
CA GLN A 218 -7.13 10.31 -10.25
C GLN A 218 -7.78 9.01 -9.80
N ILE A 219 -8.61 8.38 -10.65
CA ILE A 219 -8.97 6.97 -10.47
C ILE A 219 -7.74 6.11 -10.82
N ASP A 220 -7.34 5.23 -9.90
CA ASP A 220 -6.16 4.38 -10.06
C ASP A 220 -6.53 2.90 -9.87
N GLY A 221 -6.25 2.11 -10.90
CA GLY A 221 -6.49 0.66 -10.95
C GLY A 221 -7.17 0.15 -12.22
N THR A 222 -7.65 1.03 -13.10
CA THR A 222 -8.50 0.67 -14.27
C THR A 222 -7.90 -0.39 -15.20
N ASN A 223 -6.72 -0.16 -15.75
CA ASN A 223 -6.02 -1.14 -16.60
C ASN A 223 -4.95 -1.86 -15.79
N ASN A 224 -5.36 -2.56 -14.74
CA ASN A 224 -4.49 -3.49 -14.02
C ASN A 224 -4.69 -4.91 -14.56
N ILE A 225 -3.68 -5.77 -14.41
CA ILE A 225 -3.82 -7.17 -14.83
C ILE A 225 -4.63 -7.97 -13.80
N ALA A 226 -5.41 -8.94 -14.29
CA ALA A 226 -6.11 -9.91 -13.45
C ALA A 226 -5.17 -11.07 -13.11
N VAL A 227 -5.01 -11.39 -11.83
CA VAL A 227 -4.10 -12.43 -11.33
C VAL A 227 -4.78 -13.21 -10.21
N SER A 228 -4.49 -14.50 -10.10
CA SER A 228 -5.00 -15.37 -9.05
C SER A 228 -3.87 -16.09 -8.33
N ARG A 229 -4.08 -16.46 -7.06
CA ARG A 229 -3.17 -17.37 -6.34
C ARG A 229 -3.31 -18.83 -6.78
N ALA A 230 -4.26 -19.15 -7.67
CA ALA A 230 -4.39 -20.47 -8.27
C ALA A 230 -3.65 -20.60 -9.61
N SER A 231 -3.28 -19.49 -10.25
CA SER A 231 -2.56 -19.50 -11.53
C SER A 231 -1.06 -19.69 -11.32
N THR A 232 -0.40 -20.38 -12.24
CA THR A 232 1.07 -20.52 -12.28
C THR A 232 1.64 -19.78 -13.48
N GLY A 233 2.84 -19.19 -13.32
CA GLY A 233 3.51 -18.43 -14.38
C GLY A 233 2.81 -17.13 -14.74
N GLY A 234 3.02 -16.68 -15.98
CA GLY A 234 2.47 -15.44 -16.49
C GLY A 234 3.22 -14.20 -15.97
N PRO A 235 2.61 -13.00 -16.02
CA PRO A 235 3.31 -11.75 -15.77
C PRO A 235 3.72 -11.53 -14.32
N VAL A 236 3.17 -12.28 -13.35
CA VAL A 236 3.41 -12.06 -11.91
C VAL A 236 4.20 -13.17 -11.24
N TRP A 237 3.92 -14.42 -11.57
CA TRP A 237 4.48 -15.56 -10.85
C TRP A 237 5.69 -16.12 -11.56
N VAL A 238 6.79 -16.30 -10.83
CA VAL A 238 8.00 -16.93 -11.37
C VAL A 238 7.74 -18.41 -11.60
N ASP A 239 7.84 -18.83 -12.86
CA ASP A 239 7.76 -20.23 -13.29
C ASP A 239 9.14 -20.75 -13.70
N ALA A 240 9.52 -21.94 -13.21
CA ALA A 240 10.66 -22.72 -13.70
C ALA A 240 11.99 -21.94 -13.95
N VAL A 241 12.29 -20.88 -13.20
CA VAL A 241 13.53 -20.10 -13.32
C VAL A 241 14.64 -20.68 -12.43
N SER A 242 15.88 -20.66 -12.92
CA SER A 242 17.07 -20.79 -12.07
C SER A 242 17.31 -19.46 -11.33
N PRO A 243 17.22 -19.43 -9.99
CA PRO A 243 17.31 -20.58 -9.09
C PRO A 243 15.93 -21.13 -8.65
N ALA A 244 15.85 -22.46 -8.50
CA ALA A 244 14.62 -23.20 -8.22
C ALA A 244 13.86 -22.72 -6.97
N TRP A 245 14.55 -22.11 -6.00
CA TRP A 245 13.94 -21.57 -4.78
C TRP A 245 12.97 -20.41 -5.05
N MET A 246 13.00 -19.78 -6.23
CA MET A 246 12.07 -18.74 -6.63
C MET A 246 10.78 -19.25 -7.25
N THR A 247 10.64 -20.55 -7.53
CA THR A 247 9.43 -21.09 -8.18
C THR A 247 8.19 -20.83 -7.31
N GLY A 248 7.20 -20.13 -7.85
CA GLY A 248 6.02 -19.69 -7.11
C GLY A 248 6.19 -18.37 -6.35
N GLY A 249 7.38 -17.78 -6.39
CA GLY A 249 7.65 -16.41 -5.96
C GLY A 249 7.24 -15.37 -6.99
N SER A 250 7.66 -14.13 -6.73
CA SER A 250 7.45 -12.96 -7.59
C SER A 250 8.58 -11.95 -7.32
N TYR A 251 8.65 -10.87 -8.07
CA TYR A 251 9.50 -9.72 -7.74
C TYR A 251 8.62 -8.52 -7.42
N VAL A 252 8.94 -7.81 -6.33
CA VAL A 252 8.26 -6.56 -5.97
C VAL A 252 9.19 -5.38 -6.17
N VAL A 253 8.71 -4.38 -6.90
CA VAL A 253 9.32 -3.05 -6.93
C VAL A 253 8.49 -2.12 -6.07
N VAL A 254 9.17 -1.40 -5.18
CA VAL A 254 8.58 -0.37 -4.32
C VAL A 254 9.24 0.97 -4.67
N ARG A 255 8.42 1.96 -5.02
CA ARG A 255 8.88 3.33 -5.31
C ARG A 255 8.03 4.31 -4.52
N ARG A 256 8.66 5.23 -3.79
CA ARG A 256 7.94 6.34 -3.16
C ARG A 256 7.99 7.54 -4.10
N PHE A 257 6.82 7.95 -4.59
CA PHE A 257 6.66 9.16 -5.38
C PHE A 257 5.97 10.22 -4.54
N ARG A 258 6.69 11.28 -4.17
CA ARG A 258 6.10 12.50 -3.60
C ARG A 258 5.36 13.24 -4.70
N ILE A 259 4.15 13.70 -4.42
CA ILE A 259 3.39 14.55 -5.34
C ILE A 259 3.73 16.00 -5.02
N LEU A 260 4.05 16.79 -6.05
CA LEU A 260 4.21 18.24 -5.94
C LEU A 260 2.80 18.88 -5.93
N LEU A 261 2.09 18.75 -4.81
CA LEU A 261 0.64 19.02 -4.72
C LEU A 261 0.31 20.46 -5.11
N SER A 262 1.06 21.43 -4.58
CA SER A 262 0.87 22.86 -4.93
C SER A 262 0.97 23.10 -6.44
N LYS A 263 1.88 22.40 -7.13
CA LYS A 263 2.06 22.49 -8.58
C LYS A 263 0.95 21.76 -9.34
N TRP A 264 0.53 20.60 -8.86
CA TRP A 264 -0.58 19.83 -9.45
C TRP A 264 -1.91 20.57 -9.35
N GLU A 265 -2.20 21.16 -8.19
CA GLU A 265 -3.47 21.82 -7.90
C GLU A 265 -3.62 23.17 -8.59
N SER A 266 -2.51 23.85 -8.89
CA SER A 266 -2.49 25.09 -9.68
C SER A 266 -2.58 24.85 -11.19
N ALA A 267 -2.30 23.63 -11.68
CA ALA A 267 -2.41 23.30 -13.09
C ALA A 267 -3.88 23.32 -13.56
N GLY A 268 -4.14 23.74 -14.80
CA GLY A 268 -5.49 23.68 -15.40
C GLY A 268 -6.00 22.24 -15.53
N SER A 269 -7.33 22.06 -15.55
CA SER A 269 -7.95 20.73 -15.69
C SER A 269 -7.49 20.00 -16.95
N SER A 270 -7.44 20.68 -18.10
CA SER A 270 -6.93 20.11 -19.35
C SER A 270 -5.46 19.67 -19.24
N THR A 271 -4.61 20.43 -18.54
CA THR A 271 -3.21 20.03 -18.31
C THR A 271 -3.12 18.75 -17.49
N ARG A 272 -3.93 18.63 -16.43
CA ARG A 272 -3.98 17.42 -15.58
C ARG A 272 -4.52 16.21 -16.35
N ASP A 273 -5.59 16.41 -17.11
CA ASP A 273 -6.20 15.40 -17.97
C ASP A 273 -5.22 14.90 -19.05
N HIS A 274 -4.50 15.82 -19.71
CA HIS A 274 -3.48 15.51 -20.73
C HIS A 274 -2.28 14.79 -20.14
N ALA A 275 -1.76 15.25 -18.99
CA ALA A 275 -0.62 14.61 -18.34
C ALA A 275 -0.90 13.14 -18.00
N VAL A 276 -2.14 12.82 -17.59
CA VAL A 276 -2.55 11.44 -17.33
C VAL A 276 -2.92 10.70 -18.62
N GLY A 277 -3.61 11.38 -19.54
CA GLY A 277 -4.31 10.79 -20.69
C GLY A 277 -5.71 10.24 -20.35
N ARG A 278 -6.27 10.63 -19.20
CA ARG A 278 -7.65 10.34 -18.77
C ARG A 278 -8.26 11.58 -18.14
N HIS A 279 -9.58 11.71 -18.27
CA HIS A 279 -10.35 12.69 -17.53
C HIS A 279 -10.29 12.40 -16.02
N ILE A 280 -9.73 13.31 -15.21
CA ILE A 280 -9.58 13.10 -13.76
C ILE A 280 -10.93 12.78 -13.06
N PRO A 281 -12.05 13.46 -13.37
CA PRO A 281 -13.32 13.20 -12.68
C PRO A 281 -13.92 11.83 -13.01
N SER A 282 -13.99 11.45 -14.29
CA SER A 282 -14.68 10.23 -14.74
C SER A 282 -13.76 9.02 -14.87
N GLY A 283 -12.45 9.24 -14.95
CA GLY A 283 -11.46 8.23 -15.29
C GLY A 283 -11.51 7.79 -16.75
N ALA A 284 -12.37 8.35 -17.60
CA ALA A 284 -12.46 7.95 -19.00
C ALA A 284 -11.17 8.31 -19.77
N PRO A 285 -10.68 7.47 -20.71
CA PRO A 285 -9.64 7.88 -21.65
C PRO A 285 -10.04 9.17 -22.38
N LEU A 286 -9.08 10.01 -22.72
CA LEU A 286 -9.38 11.20 -23.54
C LEU A 286 -10.01 10.75 -24.86
N GLY A 287 -11.13 11.38 -25.23
CA GLY A 287 -11.94 11.00 -26.39
C GLY A 287 -13.01 9.92 -26.13
N ALA A 288 -13.14 9.44 -24.88
CA ALA A 288 -14.14 8.47 -24.47
C ALA A 288 -15.01 8.99 -23.31
N HIS A 289 -15.96 8.17 -22.81
CA HIS A 289 -17.00 8.65 -21.88
C HIS A 289 -16.96 7.97 -20.50
N LYS A 290 -16.56 6.71 -20.42
CA LYS A 290 -16.56 5.91 -19.19
C LYS A 290 -15.16 5.43 -18.85
N GLU A 291 -14.90 5.21 -17.56
CA GLU A 291 -13.64 4.66 -17.06
C GLU A 291 -13.24 3.36 -17.79
N SER A 292 -14.23 2.48 -18.01
CA SER A 292 -14.08 1.17 -18.63
C SER A 292 -13.98 1.19 -20.15
N ASP A 293 -14.13 2.35 -20.80
CA ASP A 293 -14.00 2.42 -22.26
C ASP A 293 -12.56 2.04 -22.67
N PRO A 294 -12.40 1.35 -23.81
CA PRO A 294 -11.08 0.94 -24.28
C PRO A 294 -10.20 2.16 -24.55
N VAL A 295 -8.91 2.03 -24.25
CA VAL A 295 -7.91 3.07 -24.57
C VAL A 295 -7.49 2.90 -26.02
N ASP A 296 -7.86 3.87 -26.88
CA ASP A 296 -7.35 3.94 -28.25
C ASP A 296 -6.16 4.91 -28.34
N LEU A 297 -4.96 4.36 -28.23
CA LEU A 297 -3.71 5.13 -28.33
C LEU A 297 -3.40 5.63 -29.75
N ASN A 298 -4.17 5.24 -30.76
CA ASN A 298 -3.99 5.69 -32.14
C ASN A 298 -5.05 6.69 -32.58
N ALA A 299 -6.05 6.96 -31.74
CA ALA A 299 -7.10 7.92 -32.03
C ALA A 299 -6.54 9.32 -32.28
N LYS A 300 -7.04 9.97 -33.32
CA LYS A 300 -6.64 11.31 -33.75
C LYS A 300 -7.83 12.25 -33.85
N ASP A 301 -7.60 13.51 -33.56
CA ASP A 301 -8.58 14.58 -33.74
C ASP A 301 -8.67 15.00 -35.24
N PRO A 302 -9.60 15.90 -35.61
CA PRO A 302 -9.72 16.38 -37.00
C PRO A 302 -8.48 17.09 -37.55
N SER A 303 -7.55 17.55 -36.70
CA SER A 303 -6.28 18.15 -37.11
C SER A 303 -5.19 17.10 -37.39
N GLY A 304 -5.44 15.83 -37.04
CA GLY A 304 -4.50 14.73 -37.16
C GLY A 304 -3.59 14.55 -35.93
N ALA A 305 -3.78 15.35 -34.88
CA ALA A 305 -3.07 15.23 -33.61
C ALA A 305 -3.64 14.05 -32.79
N LEU A 306 -2.80 13.43 -31.96
CA LEU A 306 -3.24 12.34 -31.09
C LEU A 306 -4.18 12.88 -30.01
N ILE A 307 -5.33 12.22 -29.81
CA ILE A 307 -6.29 12.59 -28.76
C ILE A 307 -5.69 12.35 -27.37
N ILE A 308 -5.00 11.22 -27.20
CA ILE A 308 -4.16 10.96 -26.02
C ILE A 308 -2.74 11.42 -26.37
N PRO A 309 -2.20 12.46 -25.74
CA PRO A 309 -0.87 13.01 -26.06
C PRO A 309 0.23 11.94 -26.09
N ASP A 310 1.31 12.21 -26.84
CA ASP A 310 2.46 11.31 -26.97
C ASP A 310 3.26 11.17 -25.68
N ASP A 311 3.22 12.19 -24.82
CA ASP A 311 3.81 12.25 -23.48
C ASP A 311 2.85 11.86 -22.34
N ALA A 312 1.61 11.47 -22.64
CA ALA A 312 0.61 11.12 -21.63
C ALA A 312 0.99 9.84 -20.85
N HIS A 313 0.82 9.88 -19.53
CA HIS A 313 1.19 8.78 -18.63
C HIS A 313 0.62 7.43 -19.06
N ILE A 314 -0.69 7.33 -19.36
CA ILE A 314 -1.29 6.03 -19.73
C ILE A 314 -0.74 5.47 -21.05
N ARG A 315 -0.28 6.33 -21.98
CA ARG A 315 0.32 5.90 -23.24
C ARG A 315 1.68 5.30 -22.96
N LEU A 316 2.50 6.01 -22.22
CA LEU A 316 3.86 5.59 -21.90
C LEU A 316 3.86 4.39 -20.94
N ALA A 317 2.89 4.29 -20.03
CA ALA A 317 2.77 3.16 -19.11
C ALA A 317 2.16 1.90 -19.76
N ALA A 318 1.50 2.02 -20.92
CA ALA A 318 0.87 0.88 -21.59
C ALA A 318 1.91 -0.19 -21.96
N PRO A 319 1.68 -1.47 -21.61
CA PRO A 319 2.56 -2.56 -22.02
C PRO A 319 2.60 -2.67 -23.54
N ARG A 320 3.81 -2.73 -24.11
CA ARG A 320 3.97 -3.03 -25.53
C ARG A 320 3.61 -4.48 -25.81
N ARG A 321 2.80 -4.71 -26.85
CA ARG A 321 2.35 -6.05 -27.24
C ARG A 321 3.55 -6.99 -27.43
N GLY A 322 3.55 -8.10 -26.69
CA GLY A 322 4.59 -9.13 -26.76
C GLY A 322 5.91 -8.79 -26.08
N ALA A 323 6.02 -7.63 -25.41
CA ALA A 323 7.26 -7.22 -24.75
C ALA A 323 7.42 -7.76 -23.31
N GLY A 324 6.38 -8.39 -22.74
CA GLY A 324 6.40 -8.84 -21.35
C GLY A 324 6.38 -7.70 -20.33
N GLU A 325 5.87 -6.53 -20.73
CA GLU A 325 5.88 -5.30 -19.93
C GLU A 325 4.77 -5.23 -18.86
N GLU A 326 4.01 -6.31 -18.68
CA GLU A 326 2.87 -6.38 -17.78
C GLU A 326 3.31 -6.52 -16.32
N MET A 327 2.64 -5.80 -15.42
CA MET A 327 2.88 -5.87 -13.98
C MET A 327 1.56 -5.68 -13.21
N LEU A 328 1.45 -6.29 -12.04
CA LEU A 328 0.33 -6.09 -11.12
C LEU A 328 0.63 -4.91 -10.22
N ARG A 329 -0.05 -3.78 -10.43
CA ARG A 329 0.06 -2.58 -9.58
C ARG A 329 -0.81 -2.74 -8.33
N ARG A 330 -0.25 -2.46 -7.16
CA ARG A 330 -0.93 -2.62 -5.85
C ARG A 330 -0.55 -1.50 -4.87
N SER A 331 -0.53 -0.28 -5.40
CA SER A 331 -0.05 0.92 -4.73
C SER A 331 -0.99 1.44 -3.63
N TYR A 332 -0.42 2.23 -2.72
CA TYR A 332 -1.12 2.91 -1.62
C TYR A 332 -0.74 4.39 -1.60
N SER A 333 -1.67 5.27 -1.24
CA SER A 333 -1.35 6.67 -0.96
C SER A 333 -0.65 6.79 0.39
N TYR A 334 0.15 7.84 0.57
CA TYR A 334 0.73 8.20 1.87
C TYR A 334 0.64 9.71 2.09
N SER A 335 0.61 10.12 3.35
CA SER A 335 0.79 11.52 3.77
C SER A 335 1.40 11.50 5.17
N ILE A 336 2.52 12.18 5.35
CA ILE A 336 3.24 12.24 6.64
C ILE A 336 3.38 13.66 7.21
N GLY A 337 2.67 14.63 6.62
CA GLY A 337 2.65 16.02 7.07
C GLY A 337 3.36 16.95 6.10
N GLN A 338 3.92 18.03 6.63
CA GLN A 338 4.57 19.08 5.84
C GLN A 338 5.98 18.67 5.41
N GLU A 339 6.37 19.03 4.19
CA GLU A 339 7.72 18.84 3.68
C GLU A 339 8.72 19.72 4.44
N SER A 340 9.87 19.17 4.79
CA SER A 340 10.88 19.92 5.54
C SER A 340 11.65 20.84 4.59
N GLY A 341 11.49 22.15 4.77
CA GLY A 341 12.26 23.15 4.02
C GLY A 341 11.62 23.63 2.72
N ALA A 342 10.43 23.16 2.36
CA ALA A 342 9.58 23.77 1.34
C ALA A 342 8.44 24.54 2.01
N ALA A 343 8.25 25.81 1.65
CA ALA A 343 7.18 26.64 2.21
C ALA A 343 5.81 26.15 1.71
N GLY A 344 5.16 25.27 2.47
CA GLY A 344 3.73 24.95 2.37
C GLY A 344 3.34 23.76 1.50
N ASP A 345 4.28 22.91 1.06
CA ASP A 345 3.95 21.66 0.35
C ASP A 345 3.96 20.47 1.31
N GLU A 346 3.13 19.46 1.05
CA GLU A 346 3.05 18.25 1.90
C GLU A 346 4.03 17.18 1.43
N ASP A 347 4.57 16.41 2.38
CA ASP A 347 5.17 15.11 2.07
C ASP A 347 4.05 14.07 1.99
N ALA A 348 3.37 14.10 0.85
CA ALA A 348 2.27 13.23 0.49
C ALA A 348 2.44 12.72 -0.93
N GLY A 349 1.94 11.53 -1.20
CA GLY A 349 2.27 10.86 -2.44
C GLY A 349 1.70 9.46 -2.63
N LEU A 350 2.39 8.70 -3.46
CA LEU A 350 2.10 7.31 -3.77
C LEU A 350 3.28 6.42 -3.36
N ILE A 351 3.01 5.40 -2.55
CA ILE A 351 3.87 4.22 -2.42
C ILE A 351 3.48 3.30 -3.58
N PHE A 352 4.16 3.48 -4.70
CA PHE A 352 3.97 2.64 -5.86
C PHE A 352 4.53 1.24 -5.57
N VAL A 353 3.70 0.23 -5.78
CA VAL A 353 4.05 -1.18 -5.59
C VAL A 353 3.64 -1.94 -6.83
N SER A 354 4.57 -2.68 -7.41
CA SER A 354 4.30 -3.55 -8.57
C SER A 354 4.90 -4.93 -8.36
N TYR A 355 4.13 -5.94 -8.76
CA TYR A 355 4.55 -7.34 -8.78
C TYR A 355 4.66 -7.86 -10.20
N GLN A 356 5.72 -8.61 -10.44
CA GLN A 356 6.07 -9.13 -11.77
C GLN A 356 6.93 -10.39 -11.65
N ALA A 357 6.90 -11.25 -12.67
CA ALA A 357 7.79 -12.41 -12.79
C ALA A 357 9.23 -12.00 -13.14
N ASP A 358 9.41 -10.88 -13.85
CA ASP A 358 10.73 -10.33 -14.16
C ASP A 358 10.69 -8.79 -14.29
N PRO A 359 11.32 -8.02 -13.38
CA PRO A 359 11.35 -6.56 -13.45
C PRO A 359 12.21 -6.03 -14.60
N THR A 360 13.11 -6.84 -15.17
CA THR A 360 13.99 -6.44 -16.30
C THR A 360 13.23 -6.36 -17.62
N THR A 361 12.12 -7.09 -17.75
CA THR A 361 11.21 -7.00 -18.90
C THR A 361 9.95 -6.18 -18.64
N SER A 362 9.61 -5.95 -17.36
CA SER A 362 8.39 -5.23 -16.96
C SER A 362 8.66 -3.83 -16.41
N PHE A 363 8.88 -3.70 -15.11
CA PHE A 363 9.01 -2.40 -14.43
C PHE A 363 10.10 -1.51 -15.04
N ILE A 364 11.31 -2.04 -15.25
CA ILE A 364 12.47 -1.26 -15.68
C ILE A 364 12.26 -0.59 -17.04
N PRO A 365 11.89 -1.30 -18.13
CA PRO A 365 11.70 -0.66 -19.44
C PRO A 365 10.50 0.30 -19.46
N VAL A 366 9.45 0.04 -18.68
CA VAL A 366 8.31 0.96 -18.54
C VAL A 366 8.75 2.24 -17.82
N GLN A 367 9.45 2.13 -16.69
CA GLN A 367 9.94 3.27 -15.93
C GLN A 367 10.99 4.09 -16.71
N GLN A 368 11.86 3.44 -17.49
CA GLN A 368 12.80 4.15 -18.38
C GLN A 368 12.08 5.01 -19.42
N ARG A 369 10.97 4.49 -19.97
CA ARG A 369 10.14 5.22 -20.93
C ARG A 369 9.43 6.40 -20.28
N LEU A 370 8.87 6.19 -19.08
CA LEU A 370 8.22 7.26 -18.31
C LEU A 370 9.23 8.36 -17.93
N ALA A 371 10.38 8.00 -17.37
CA ALA A 371 11.39 8.97 -16.93
C ALA A 371 11.96 9.82 -18.08
N LYS A 372 11.84 9.38 -19.34
CA LYS A 372 12.32 10.11 -20.51
C LYS A 372 11.39 11.27 -20.91
N SER A 373 10.08 11.07 -20.82
CA SER A 373 9.13 11.99 -21.48
C SER A 373 7.73 12.02 -20.87
N ASP A 374 7.49 11.47 -19.68
CA ASP A 374 6.16 11.49 -19.07
C ASP A 374 5.79 12.88 -18.56
N ALA A 375 4.69 13.44 -19.07
CA ALA A 375 4.16 14.72 -18.63
C ALA A 375 3.78 14.71 -17.13
N LEU A 376 3.39 13.55 -16.57
CA LEU A 376 3.09 13.41 -15.15
C LEU A 376 4.34 13.56 -14.27
N ALA A 377 5.54 13.26 -14.81
CA ALA A 377 6.80 13.40 -14.08
C ALA A 377 7.10 14.84 -13.66
N HIS A 378 6.48 15.84 -14.31
CA HIS A 378 6.55 17.23 -13.87
C HIS A 378 5.87 17.50 -12.52
N PHE A 379 5.03 16.59 -12.03
CA PHE A 379 4.23 16.73 -10.81
C PHE A 379 4.57 15.68 -9.75
N THR A 380 5.53 14.82 -10.01
CA THR A 380 5.94 13.75 -9.09
C THR A 380 7.45 13.71 -8.95
N LEU A 381 7.92 13.36 -7.76
CA LEU A 381 9.32 13.17 -7.47
C LEU A 381 9.55 11.81 -6.84
N ALA A 382 10.44 11.00 -7.41
CA ALA A 382 10.82 9.74 -6.80
C ALA A 382 11.83 9.96 -5.67
N THR A 383 11.44 9.61 -4.44
CA THR A 383 12.26 9.81 -3.23
C THR A 383 12.75 8.50 -2.60
N SER A 384 12.23 7.36 -3.05
CA SER A 384 12.75 6.05 -2.64
C SER A 384 12.55 4.98 -3.72
N SER A 385 13.45 4.00 -3.74
CA SER A 385 13.44 2.87 -4.65
C SER A 385 13.93 1.57 -4.01
N ALA A 386 13.22 0.47 -4.20
CA ALA A 386 13.67 -0.85 -3.78
C ALA A 386 13.12 -1.97 -4.68
N LEU A 387 13.90 -3.05 -4.81
CA LEU A 387 13.52 -4.28 -5.50
C LEU A 387 13.81 -5.48 -4.58
N PHE A 388 12.83 -6.38 -4.47
CA PHE A 388 12.96 -7.60 -3.68
C PHE A 388 12.43 -8.82 -4.42
N ALA A 389 13.08 -9.96 -4.23
CA ALA A 389 12.59 -11.27 -4.60
C ALA A 389 11.63 -11.78 -3.52
N ILE A 390 10.35 -11.86 -3.84
CA ILE A 390 9.32 -12.40 -2.96
C ILE A 390 9.45 -13.93 -2.93
N LEU A 391 9.59 -14.48 -1.73
CA LEU A 391 9.72 -15.92 -1.51
C LEU A 391 8.45 -16.65 -2.00
N PRO A 392 8.51 -17.94 -2.33
CA PRO A 392 7.31 -18.73 -2.59
C PRO A 392 6.35 -18.76 -1.38
N GLY A 393 5.11 -19.14 -1.63
CA GLY A 393 4.14 -19.38 -0.57
C GLY A 393 4.50 -20.60 0.29
N VAL A 394 3.84 -20.70 1.45
CA VAL A 394 4.02 -21.82 2.39
C VAL A 394 2.97 -22.88 2.07
N VAL A 395 3.38 -24.09 1.70
CA VAL A 395 2.44 -25.13 1.21
C VAL A 395 1.90 -26.07 2.29
N GLY A 396 2.41 -25.99 3.53
CA GLY A 396 1.90 -26.80 4.62
C GLY A 396 2.56 -26.52 5.97
N ARG A 397 2.12 -27.26 7.00
CA ARG A 397 2.51 -27.04 8.40
C ARG A 397 4.02 -27.20 8.70
N HIS A 398 4.74 -27.93 7.86
CA HIS A 398 6.19 -28.17 8.01
C HIS A 398 7.02 -27.26 7.11
N ASP A 399 6.36 -26.44 6.31
CA ASP A 399 6.99 -25.48 5.42
C ASP A 399 7.06 -24.10 6.08
N TRP A 400 7.96 -23.26 5.59
CA TRP A 400 8.19 -21.92 6.14
C TRP A 400 8.82 -21.02 5.07
N TYR A 401 8.69 -19.70 5.25
CA TYR A 401 9.16 -18.72 4.27
C TYR A 401 10.61 -18.96 3.83
N GLY A 402 10.81 -19.24 2.55
CA GLY A 402 12.17 -19.39 2.00
C GLY A 402 12.87 -20.69 2.41
N ARG A 403 12.14 -21.72 2.86
CA ARG A 403 12.70 -23.03 3.22
C ARG A 403 13.66 -23.57 2.18
N SER A 404 13.28 -23.59 0.90
CA SER A 404 14.10 -24.11 -0.20
C SER A 404 15.42 -23.35 -0.40
N LEU A 405 15.48 -22.08 -0.02
CA LEU A 405 16.66 -21.23 -0.09
C LEU A 405 17.55 -21.39 1.15
N LEU A 406 16.91 -21.37 2.33
CA LEU A 406 17.56 -21.14 3.62
C LEU A 406 17.85 -22.43 4.42
N SER A 407 17.41 -23.59 3.94
CA SER A 407 17.73 -24.90 4.55
C SER A 407 19.17 -25.33 4.37
#